data_AF-A0A286DS93-F1
#
_entry.id   AF-A0A286DS93-F1
#
_cell.length_a   1.000
_cell.length_b   1.000
_cell.length_c   1.000
_cell.angle_alpha   90.00
_cell.angle_beta   90.00
_cell.angle_gamma   90.00
#
_symmetry.space_group_name_H-M   'P 1'
#
loop_
_entity.id
_entity.type
_entity.pdbx_description
1 polymer ?
#
loop_
_entity_poly.entity_id
_entity_poly.type
_entity_poly.pdbx_seq_one_letter_code
_entity_poly.pdbx_strand_id
1 'polypeptide(L)'
;MADDFTSCQICGAFVLQVPGWTALVESYTLLRATWRPGASFFQGALHLSCLTDWEHRDAFLAEFRTIMTGYGRSLTVEAGGTPHTVRQPGYHYGERVLEGESCDIFRHTGSDRWLVLTEEGPWYTLGPEQLAALAEGRPAWFAGGGERVRLPADVPGEEVPAMDLAGLLGALGSAERYPGLWEAAPDYEVWRYGARKRVLEYSVSVRLPLPREATEFLSDYARAYEPIVLED
;
A
#
# COMPACT_ATOMS: atom_id res chain seq x y z
N MET A 1 -18.56 -15.60 7.02
CA MET A 1 -17.16 -15.98 6.70
C MET A 1 -16.31 -14.88 7.27
N ALA A 2 -15.34 -15.19 8.14
CA ALA A 2 -14.42 -14.17 8.61
C ALA A 2 -13.61 -13.70 7.40
N ASP A 3 -13.77 -12.43 7.03
CA ASP A 3 -13.04 -11.76 5.95
C ASP A 3 -11.55 -12.02 6.13
N ASP A 4 -10.96 -12.76 5.20
CA ASP A 4 -9.54 -13.04 5.20
C ASP A 4 -8.80 -11.80 4.66
N PHE A 5 -8.68 -10.76 5.50
CA PHE A 5 -7.85 -9.58 5.25
C PHE A 5 -6.37 -9.92 5.07
N THR A 6 -5.98 -11.19 5.24
CA THR A 6 -4.61 -11.67 5.06
C THR A 6 -4.42 -12.45 3.76
N SER A 7 -5.46 -12.60 2.93
CA SER A 7 -5.36 -13.18 1.59
C SER A 7 -5.52 -12.13 0.49
N CYS A 8 -4.69 -12.26 -0.54
CA CYS A 8 -4.68 -11.36 -1.68
C CYS A 8 -6.02 -11.47 -2.41
N GLN A 9 -6.70 -10.34 -2.60
CA GLN A 9 -7.99 -10.27 -3.28
C GLN A 9 -7.93 -10.58 -4.79
N ILE A 10 -6.73 -10.81 -5.34
CA ILE A 10 -6.50 -11.11 -6.76
C ILE A 10 -6.08 -12.57 -6.93
N CYS A 11 -4.99 -13.00 -6.29
CA CYS A 11 -4.46 -14.36 -6.45
C CYS A 11 -4.89 -15.36 -5.35
N GLY A 12 -5.49 -14.90 -4.26
CA GLY A 12 -5.89 -15.72 -3.11
C GLY A 12 -4.74 -16.19 -2.21
N ALA A 13 -3.48 -15.90 -2.54
CA ALA A 13 -2.34 -16.25 -1.71
C ALA A 13 -2.22 -15.34 -0.48
N PHE A 14 -1.58 -15.84 0.58
CA PHE A 14 -1.37 -15.07 1.81
C PHE A 14 -0.49 -13.84 1.58
N VAL A 15 -0.90 -12.71 2.14
CA VAL A 15 -0.22 -11.40 2.08
C VAL A 15 0.42 -11.12 3.43
N LEU A 16 1.75 -11.17 3.48
CA LEU A 16 2.52 -10.59 4.57
C LEU A 16 2.71 -9.11 4.24
N GLN A 17 2.29 -8.19 5.12
CA GLN A 17 2.41 -6.76 4.84
C GLN A 17 3.89 -6.35 4.79
N VAL A 18 4.33 -5.91 3.61
CA VAL A 18 5.67 -5.40 3.33
C VAL A 18 5.53 -4.08 2.55
N PRO A 19 5.94 -2.94 3.14
CA PRO A 19 5.79 -1.62 2.54
C PRO A 19 6.38 -1.53 1.12
N GLY A 20 5.56 -1.18 0.13
CA GLY A 20 5.98 -1.08 -1.27
C GLY A 20 5.82 -2.35 -2.09
N TRP A 21 5.46 -3.49 -1.48
CA TRP A 21 5.11 -4.74 -2.19
C TRP A 21 3.66 -5.16 -1.97
N THR A 22 3.06 -4.72 -0.88
CA THR A 22 1.68 -5.05 -0.53
C THR A 22 0.92 -3.82 -0.10
N ALA A 23 -0.40 -3.93 -0.14
CA ALA A 23 -1.30 -2.93 0.41
C ALA A 23 -2.54 -3.57 1.01
N LEU A 24 -3.21 -2.84 1.89
CA LEU A 24 -4.52 -3.15 2.43
C LEU A 24 -5.50 -2.05 2.01
N VAL A 25 -6.50 -2.40 1.20
CA VAL A 25 -7.61 -1.48 0.90
C VAL A 25 -8.62 -1.62 2.03
N GLU A 26 -8.63 -0.63 2.90
CA GLU A 26 -9.53 -0.60 4.05
C GLU A 26 -10.99 -0.39 3.63
N SER A 27 -11.91 -1.03 4.33
CA SER A 27 -13.35 -1.00 4.02
C SER A 27 -13.93 0.41 3.98
N TYR A 28 -13.44 1.30 4.85
CA TYR A 28 -13.85 2.70 4.92
C TYR A 28 -13.38 3.54 3.73
N THR A 29 -12.45 3.04 2.90
CA THR A 29 -12.07 3.67 1.63
C THR A 29 -13.23 3.68 0.65
N LEU A 30 -14.16 2.72 0.77
CA LEU A 30 -15.33 2.57 -0.09
C LEU A 30 -14.94 2.55 -1.57
N LEU A 31 -13.84 1.86 -1.92
CA LEU A 31 -13.34 1.77 -3.29
C LEU A 31 -14.34 0.97 -4.13
N ARG A 32 -15.03 1.62 -5.08
CA ARG A 32 -16.07 0.94 -5.86
C ARG A 32 -15.51 -0.17 -6.73
N ALA A 33 -16.10 -1.36 -6.66
CA ALA A 33 -15.73 -2.52 -7.47
C ALA A 33 -16.68 -2.68 -8.66
N THR A 34 -16.76 -1.68 -9.54
CA THR A 34 -17.72 -1.68 -10.68
C THR A 34 -17.55 -2.84 -11.64
N TRP A 35 -16.38 -3.50 -11.60
CA TRP A 35 -16.04 -4.67 -12.40
C TRP A 35 -16.40 -6.02 -11.74
N ARG A 36 -16.84 -6.05 -10.47
CA ARG A 36 -17.22 -7.28 -9.76
C ARG A 36 -18.74 -7.37 -9.61
N PRO A 37 -19.41 -8.31 -10.31
CA PRO A 37 -20.82 -8.58 -10.07
C PRO A 37 -21.06 -8.98 -8.59
N GLY A 38 -22.04 -8.34 -7.94
CA GLY A 38 -22.42 -8.66 -6.56
C GLY A 38 -21.54 -8.05 -5.46
N ALA A 39 -20.48 -7.29 -5.80
CA ALA A 39 -19.69 -6.54 -4.83
C ALA A 39 -19.74 -5.04 -5.15
N SER A 40 -20.29 -4.23 -4.26
CA SER A 40 -20.31 -2.77 -4.43
C SER A 40 -18.93 -2.14 -4.22
N PHE A 41 -18.09 -2.77 -3.39
CA PHE A 41 -16.80 -2.23 -2.97
C PHE A 41 -15.72 -3.31 -2.96
N PHE A 42 -14.49 -2.88 -3.24
CA PHE A 42 -13.26 -3.64 -3.09
C PHE A 42 -12.66 -3.32 -1.72
N GLN A 43 -12.31 -4.36 -0.98
CA GLN A 43 -11.62 -4.27 0.30
C GLN A 43 -10.71 -5.50 0.49
N GLY A 44 -9.63 -5.33 1.24
CA GLY A 44 -8.73 -6.41 1.60
C GLY A 44 -7.30 -6.23 1.10
N ALA A 45 -6.45 -7.19 1.45
CA ALA A 45 -5.05 -7.16 1.12
C ALA A 45 -4.79 -7.48 -0.36
N LEU A 46 -3.70 -6.94 -0.88
CA LEU A 46 -3.19 -7.27 -2.21
C LEU A 46 -1.66 -7.28 -2.25
N HIS A 47 -1.11 -8.17 -3.08
CA HIS A 47 0.23 -7.99 -3.61
C HIS A 47 0.15 -6.96 -4.73
N LEU A 48 1.00 -5.93 -4.70
CA LEU A 48 1.02 -4.89 -5.73
C LEU A 48 1.44 -5.46 -7.09
N SER A 49 2.29 -6.49 -7.10
CA SER A 49 2.62 -7.26 -8.32
C SER A 49 1.39 -7.90 -8.97
N CYS A 50 0.44 -8.40 -8.17
CA CYS A 50 -0.81 -8.94 -8.72
C CYS A 50 -1.72 -7.85 -9.30
N LEU A 51 -1.66 -6.62 -8.79
CA LEU A 51 -2.43 -5.50 -9.34
C LEU A 51 -1.92 -5.10 -10.74
N THR A 52 -0.61 -5.16 -10.96
CA THR A 52 0.02 -4.80 -12.24
C THR A 52 -0.49 -5.61 -13.42
N ASP A 53 -0.68 -6.92 -13.22
CA ASP A 53 -1.11 -7.84 -14.28
C ASP A 53 -2.63 -8.07 -14.33
N TRP A 54 -3.39 -7.36 -13.49
CA TRP A 54 -4.82 -7.64 -13.34
C TRP A 54 -5.66 -6.98 -14.45
N GLU A 55 -6.59 -7.75 -15.03
CA GLU A 55 -7.50 -7.27 -16.08
C GLU A 55 -8.37 -6.07 -15.67
N HIS A 56 -8.60 -5.87 -14.37
CA HIS A 56 -9.39 -4.75 -13.84
C HIS A 56 -8.53 -3.63 -13.24
N ARG A 57 -7.21 -3.67 -13.43
CA ARG A 57 -6.26 -2.67 -12.92
C ARG A 57 -6.70 -1.25 -13.26
N ASP A 58 -6.99 -0.96 -14.52
CA ASP A 58 -7.29 0.41 -14.95
C ASP A 58 -8.57 0.95 -14.27
N ALA A 59 -9.59 0.11 -14.10
CA ALA A 59 -10.81 0.48 -13.40
C ALA A 59 -10.56 0.68 -11.89
N PHE A 60 -9.73 -0.17 -11.28
CA PHE A 60 -9.28 -0.01 -9.90
C PHE A 60 -8.53 1.31 -9.72
N LEU A 61 -7.55 1.60 -10.58
CA LEU A 61 -6.70 2.79 -10.48
C LEU A 61 -7.48 4.08 -10.74
N ALA A 62 -8.42 4.09 -11.67
CA ALA A 62 -9.28 5.25 -11.90
C ALA A 62 -10.10 5.62 -10.64
N GLU A 63 -10.68 4.61 -9.97
CA GLU A 63 -11.42 4.81 -8.73
C GLU A 63 -10.48 5.19 -7.57
N PHE A 64 -9.35 4.49 -7.44
CA PHE A 64 -8.34 4.78 -6.42
C PHE A 64 -7.80 6.21 -6.55
N ARG A 65 -7.39 6.63 -7.75
CA ARG A 65 -6.91 7.99 -8.04
C ARG A 65 -7.96 9.03 -7.64
N THR A 66 -9.24 8.82 -7.98
CA THR A 66 -10.34 9.71 -7.59
C THR A 66 -10.44 9.88 -6.07
N ILE A 67 -10.28 8.80 -5.32
CA ILE A 67 -10.34 8.81 -3.86
C ILE A 67 -9.11 9.50 -3.27
N MET A 68 -7.92 9.14 -3.75
CA MET A 68 -6.67 9.65 -3.21
C MET A 68 -6.50 11.15 -3.43
N THR A 69 -6.86 11.64 -4.62
CA THR A 69 -6.68 13.05 -5.00
C THR A 69 -7.90 13.93 -4.72
N GLY A 70 -9.06 13.32 -4.46
CA GLY A 70 -10.32 14.01 -4.24
C GLY A 70 -10.56 14.50 -2.81
N TYR A 71 -11.70 15.18 -2.63
CA TYR A 71 -12.23 15.69 -1.35
C TYR A 71 -13.39 14.84 -0.80
N GLY A 72 -13.60 13.66 -1.38
CA GLY A 72 -14.72 12.76 -1.09
C GLY A 72 -15.98 13.08 -1.88
N ARG A 73 -16.90 12.11 -1.94
CA ARG A 73 -18.18 12.24 -2.66
C ARG A 73 -19.26 11.36 -2.06
N SER A 74 -20.52 11.72 -2.32
CA SER A 74 -21.67 10.87 -2.01
C SER A 74 -21.85 9.81 -3.08
N LEU A 75 -22.05 8.57 -2.65
CA LEU A 75 -22.35 7.43 -3.51
C LEU A 75 -23.73 6.89 -3.15
N THR A 76 -24.53 6.56 -4.17
CA THR A 76 -25.76 5.79 -3.98
C THR A 76 -25.47 4.33 -4.30
N VAL A 77 -25.76 3.44 -3.35
CA VAL A 77 -25.57 1.99 -3.49
C VAL A 77 -26.86 1.26 -3.18
N GLU A 78 -27.19 0.25 -3.98
CA GLU A 78 -28.34 -0.61 -3.75
C GLU A 78 -27.95 -1.73 -2.77
N ALA A 79 -28.66 -1.84 -1.65
CA ALA A 79 -28.52 -2.95 -0.71
C ALA A 79 -29.91 -3.51 -0.37
N GLY A 80 -30.12 -4.81 -0.61
CA GLY A 80 -31.43 -5.44 -0.38
C GLY A 80 -32.56 -4.85 -1.25
N GLY A 81 -32.24 -4.30 -2.43
CA GLY A 81 -33.20 -3.64 -3.32
C GLY A 81 -33.67 -2.26 -2.86
N THR A 82 -32.97 -1.65 -1.90
CA THR A 82 -33.19 -0.28 -1.45
C THR A 82 -31.94 0.58 -1.70
N PRO A 83 -32.08 1.81 -2.22
CA PRO A 83 -30.96 2.72 -2.36
C PRO A 83 -30.53 3.28 -1.01
N HIS A 84 -29.22 3.24 -0.75
CA HIS A 84 -28.55 3.85 0.40
C HIS A 84 -27.52 4.86 -0.08
N THR A 85 -27.42 5.99 0.61
CA THR A 85 -26.35 6.97 0.36
C THR A 85 -25.23 6.78 1.36
N VAL A 86 -24.00 6.60 0.88
CA VAL A 86 -22.78 6.53 1.69
C VAL A 86 -21.80 7.62 1.25
N ARG A 87 -20.96 8.09 2.17
CA ARG A 87 -19.95 9.11 1.88
C ARG A 87 -18.58 8.46 1.72
N GLN A 88 -18.06 8.45 0.50
CA GLN A 88 -16.70 8.04 0.20
C GLN A 88 -15.73 9.13 0.66
N PRO A 89 -14.65 8.78 1.38
CA PRO A 89 -13.63 9.75 1.79
C PRO A 89 -12.85 10.27 0.58
N GLY A 90 -12.13 11.37 0.79
CA GLY A 90 -11.05 11.82 -0.07
C GLY A 90 -9.79 11.98 0.77
N TYR A 91 -8.62 11.67 0.20
CA TYR A 91 -7.35 11.78 0.92
C TYR A 91 -6.54 13.03 0.55
N HIS A 92 -7.13 13.95 -0.22
CA HIS A 92 -6.60 15.31 -0.40
C HIS A 92 -5.19 15.43 -0.98
N TYR A 93 -4.71 14.40 -1.71
CA TYR A 93 -3.53 14.53 -2.58
C TYR A 93 -3.90 15.27 -3.87
N GLY A 94 -4.35 16.52 -3.73
CA GLY A 94 -5.01 17.29 -4.79
C GLY A 94 -4.06 18.12 -5.66
N GLU A 95 -2.84 18.40 -5.19
CA GLU A 95 -1.87 19.20 -5.95
C GLU A 95 -0.97 18.28 -6.78
N ARG A 96 -1.20 18.18 -8.09
CA ARG A 96 -0.32 17.42 -8.97
C ARG A 96 0.97 18.19 -9.22
N VAL A 97 2.09 17.63 -8.78
CA VAL A 97 3.43 18.23 -8.92
C VAL A 97 4.25 17.60 -10.04
N LEU A 98 3.92 16.37 -10.45
CA LEU A 98 4.46 15.69 -11.62
C LEU A 98 3.34 14.98 -12.39
N GLU A 99 3.35 15.14 -13.71
CA GLU A 99 2.65 14.30 -14.67
C GLU A 99 3.72 13.62 -15.53
N GLY A 100 3.97 12.33 -15.26
CA GLY A 100 5.11 11.60 -15.79
C GLY A 100 4.71 10.45 -16.72
N GLU A 101 5.69 9.83 -17.35
CA GLU A 101 5.47 8.66 -18.22
C GLU A 101 5.21 7.37 -17.41
N SER A 102 5.91 7.21 -16.28
CA SER A 102 5.85 6.01 -15.43
C SER A 102 5.01 6.22 -14.17
N CYS A 103 4.84 7.47 -13.74
CA CYS A 103 4.06 7.82 -12.58
C CYS A 103 3.62 9.29 -12.56
N ASP A 104 2.53 9.54 -11.85
CA ASP A 104 2.17 10.89 -11.39
C ASP A 104 2.56 11.06 -9.92
N ILE A 105 2.86 12.32 -9.54
CA ILE A 105 3.11 12.67 -8.15
C ILE A 105 2.15 13.78 -7.73
N PHE A 106 1.52 13.55 -6.59
CA PHE A 106 0.60 14.48 -5.97
C PHE A 106 1.08 14.86 -4.56
N ARG A 107 1.02 16.14 -4.22
CA ARG A 107 1.22 16.64 -2.87
C ARG A 107 -0.13 16.73 -2.15
N HIS A 108 -0.12 16.39 -0.87
CA HIS A 108 -1.26 16.57 0.02
C HIS A 108 -1.50 18.06 0.28
N THR A 109 -2.75 18.52 0.18
CA THR A 109 -3.06 19.97 0.23
C THR A 109 -2.98 20.58 1.63
N GLY A 110 -3.01 19.76 2.68
CA GLY A 110 -2.92 20.20 4.08
C GLY A 110 -1.75 19.62 4.88
N SER A 111 -0.80 18.91 4.25
CA SER A 111 0.35 18.34 4.97
C SER A 111 1.52 18.08 4.03
N ASP A 112 2.74 18.04 4.56
CA ASP A 112 3.95 17.70 3.79
C ASP A 112 4.03 16.19 3.55
N ARG A 113 3.14 15.72 2.68
CA ARG A 113 3.08 14.33 2.22
C ARG A 113 2.89 14.29 0.72
N TRP A 114 3.48 13.27 0.11
CA TRP A 114 3.41 13.03 -1.33
C TRP A 114 2.88 11.64 -1.61
N LEU A 115 2.12 11.53 -2.68
CA LEU A 115 1.63 10.28 -3.24
C LEU A 115 2.25 10.12 -4.62
N VAL A 116 3.00 9.03 -4.79
CA VAL A 116 3.48 8.58 -6.10
C VAL A 116 2.52 7.49 -6.57
N LEU A 117 1.78 7.75 -7.65
CA LEU A 117 0.90 6.79 -8.31
C LEU A 117 1.58 6.29 -9.58
N THR A 118 1.93 5.02 -9.65
CA THR A 118 2.49 4.45 -10.88
C THR A 118 1.38 4.09 -11.86
N GLU A 119 1.68 4.16 -13.16
CA GLU A 119 0.73 3.76 -14.22
C GLU A 119 0.46 2.24 -14.20
N GLU A 120 1.37 1.46 -13.62
CA GLU A 120 1.26 0.01 -13.46
C GLU A 120 0.51 -0.43 -12.20
N GLY A 121 0.16 0.51 -11.32
CA GLY A 121 -0.73 0.26 -10.20
C GLY A 121 -0.16 0.35 -8.79
N PRO A 122 1.10 -0.03 -8.49
CA PRO A 122 1.72 0.31 -7.21
C PRO A 122 1.58 1.79 -6.85
N TRP A 123 1.45 2.07 -5.56
CA TRP A 123 1.47 3.44 -5.05
C TRP A 123 2.32 3.55 -3.80
N TYR A 124 2.89 4.74 -3.60
CA TYR A 124 3.78 5.02 -2.48
C TYR A 124 3.38 6.33 -1.84
N THR A 125 3.38 6.36 -0.52
CA THR A 125 3.23 7.61 0.24
C THR A 125 4.56 7.96 0.86
N LEU A 126 4.95 9.23 0.74
CA LEU A 126 6.21 9.76 1.25
C LEU A 126 5.91 10.89 2.23
N GLY A 127 6.67 10.95 3.31
CA GLY A 127 6.71 12.07 4.23
C GLY A 127 7.98 12.90 4.08
N PRO A 128 8.16 13.90 4.97
CA PRO A 128 9.29 14.81 4.91
C PRO A 128 10.65 14.10 5.02
N GLU A 129 10.73 13.04 5.83
CA GLU A 129 11.98 12.27 6.01
C GLU A 129 12.41 11.56 4.73
N GLN A 130 11.46 10.95 4.00
CA GLN A 130 11.75 10.32 2.72
C GLN A 130 12.17 11.36 1.67
N LEU A 131 11.48 12.51 1.64
CA LEU A 131 11.81 13.56 0.69
C LEU A 131 13.19 14.18 0.97
N ALA A 132 13.53 14.39 2.24
CA ALA A 132 14.85 14.87 2.66
C ALA A 132 15.97 13.88 2.29
N ALA A 133 15.72 12.56 2.46
CA ALA A 133 16.66 11.54 2.03
C ALA A 133 16.92 11.62 0.51
N LEU A 134 15.88 11.76 -0.30
CA LEU A 134 16.00 11.92 -1.76
C LEU A 134 16.79 13.17 -2.14
N ALA A 135 16.57 14.30 -1.46
CA ALA A 135 17.31 15.55 -1.70
C ALA A 135 18.83 15.40 -1.56
N GLU A 136 19.25 14.53 -0.65
CA GLU A 136 20.65 14.17 -0.35
C GLU A 136 21.19 13.04 -1.24
N GLY A 137 20.40 12.56 -2.20
CA GLY A 137 20.76 11.43 -3.06
C GLY A 137 20.72 10.07 -2.35
N ARG A 138 20.06 9.99 -1.18
CA ARG A 138 19.82 8.74 -0.45
C ARG A 138 18.46 8.16 -0.85
N PRO A 139 18.28 6.84 -0.78
CA PRO A 139 16.98 6.24 -1.08
C PRO A 139 15.89 6.67 -0.09
N ALA A 140 14.64 6.69 -0.55
CA ALA A 140 13.48 6.81 0.33
C ALA A 140 13.27 5.49 1.11
N TRP A 141 13.44 5.54 2.43
CA TRP A 141 13.23 4.41 3.31
C TRP A 141 11.87 4.49 4.01
N PHE A 142 11.18 3.36 4.06
CA PHE A 142 10.12 3.16 5.03
C PHE A 142 10.78 2.63 6.31
N ALA A 143 10.69 3.40 7.41
CA ALA A 143 11.39 3.11 8.67
C ALA A 143 10.88 1.85 9.40
N GLY A 144 9.85 1.21 8.86
CA GLY A 144 9.16 0.10 9.50
C GLY A 144 8.00 0.56 10.36
N GLY A 145 7.16 -0.40 10.71
CA GLY A 145 6.00 -0.23 11.57
C GLY A 145 5.70 -1.56 12.27
N GLY A 146 4.87 -1.52 13.30
CA GLY A 146 4.40 -2.73 13.95
C GLY A 146 3.26 -3.36 13.17
N GLU A 147 3.54 -4.43 12.45
CA GLU A 147 2.53 -5.24 11.79
C GLU A 147 2.12 -6.40 12.67
N ARG A 148 0.84 -6.78 12.60
CA ARG A 148 0.29 -7.90 13.35
C ARG A 148 -0.57 -8.78 12.48
N VAL A 149 -0.17 -10.04 12.34
CA VAL A 149 -0.82 -10.98 11.44
C VAL A 149 -1.05 -12.34 12.10
N ARG A 150 -2.13 -13.02 11.74
CA ARG A 150 -2.37 -14.42 12.11
C ARG A 150 -1.86 -15.32 10.99
N LEU A 151 -0.88 -16.16 11.29
CA LEU A 151 -0.30 -17.09 10.32
C LEU A 151 -1.24 -18.29 10.06
N PRO A 152 -1.30 -18.80 8.81
CA PRO A 152 -2.08 -19.99 8.48
C PRO A 152 -1.50 -21.24 9.16
N ALA A 153 -2.27 -22.33 9.21
CA ALA A 153 -2.00 -23.51 10.05
C ALA A 153 -0.78 -24.35 9.65
N ASP A 154 -0.37 -24.23 8.41
CA ASP A 154 0.71 -24.97 7.73
C ASP A 154 2.11 -24.39 7.98
N VAL A 155 2.24 -23.11 8.35
CA VAL A 155 3.53 -22.53 8.74
C VAL A 155 4.09 -23.24 10.00
N PRO A 156 5.36 -23.67 10.05
CA PRO A 156 5.90 -24.35 11.22
C PRO A 156 6.07 -23.39 12.41
N GLY A 157 5.11 -23.41 13.33
CA GLY A 157 4.97 -22.39 14.37
C GLY A 157 6.17 -22.27 15.33
N GLU A 158 6.89 -23.37 15.61
CA GLU A 158 8.06 -23.33 16.52
C GLU A 158 9.26 -22.61 15.91
N GLU A 159 9.33 -22.55 14.57
CA GLU A 159 10.45 -21.96 13.83
C GLU A 159 10.25 -20.47 13.54
N VAL A 160 8.99 -19.99 13.55
CA VAL A 160 8.63 -18.59 13.22
C VAL A 160 9.50 -17.54 13.91
N PRO A 161 9.81 -17.62 15.23
CA PRO A 161 10.64 -16.61 15.88
C PRO A 161 12.08 -16.51 15.35
N ALA A 162 12.58 -17.56 14.68
CA ALA A 162 13.93 -17.64 14.14
C ALA A 162 13.97 -17.52 12.60
N MET A 163 12.81 -17.43 11.94
CA MET A 163 12.75 -17.24 10.50
C MET A 163 13.22 -15.84 10.12
N ASP A 164 14.03 -15.74 9.07
CA ASP A 164 14.19 -14.49 8.35
C ASP A 164 12.97 -14.26 7.43
N LEU A 165 12.92 -13.08 6.80
CA LEU A 165 11.81 -12.72 5.92
C LEU A 165 11.67 -13.70 4.74
N ALA A 166 12.79 -14.19 4.20
CA ALA A 166 12.80 -15.11 3.08
C ALA A 166 12.21 -16.48 3.46
N GLY A 167 12.62 -17.02 4.61
CA GLY A 167 12.10 -18.25 5.18
C GLY A 167 10.61 -18.15 5.49
N LEU A 168 10.16 -17.02 6.06
CA LEU A 168 8.74 -16.79 6.33
C LEU A 168 7.92 -16.71 5.04
N LEU A 169 8.35 -15.94 4.04
CA LEU A 169 7.66 -15.85 2.74
C LEU A 169 7.66 -17.19 1.99
N GLY A 170 8.74 -17.97 2.11
CA GLY A 170 8.83 -19.33 1.58
C GLY A 170 7.83 -20.27 2.25
N ALA A 171 7.73 -20.23 3.59
CA ALA A 171 6.75 -21.02 4.34
C ALA A 171 5.30 -20.62 4.06
N LEU A 172 5.07 -19.35 3.73
CA LEU A 172 3.76 -18.83 3.29
C LEU A 172 3.43 -19.14 1.83
N GLY A 173 4.41 -19.63 1.05
CA GLY A 173 4.24 -19.96 -0.36
C GLY A 173 3.91 -18.75 -1.24
N SER A 174 4.39 -17.55 -0.86
CA SER A 174 4.10 -16.31 -1.59
C SER A 174 5.33 -15.49 -1.96
N ALA A 175 6.54 -16.04 -1.80
CA ALA A 175 7.80 -15.35 -2.06
C ALA A 175 7.89 -14.75 -3.48
N GLU A 176 7.32 -15.41 -4.49
CA GLU A 176 7.29 -14.93 -5.87
C GLU A 176 6.44 -13.67 -6.08
N ARG A 177 5.63 -13.28 -5.09
CA ARG A 177 4.79 -12.07 -5.12
C ARG A 177 5.51 -10.81 -4.65
N TYR A 178 6.77 -10.93 -4.23
CA TYR A 178 7.61 -9.84 -3.74
C TYR A 178 8.82 -9.58 -4.65
N PRO A 179 8.61 -9.28 -5.96
CA PRO A 179 9.70 -9.12 -6.91
C PRO A 179 10.57 -7.91 -6.55
N GLY A 180 11.89 -8.04 -6.58
CA GLY A 180 12.81 -6.94 -6.28
C GLY A 180 12.97 -6.63 -4.77
N LEU A 181 12.34 -7.41 -3.88
CA LEU A 181 12.35 -7.15 -2.44
C LEU A 181 13.77 -7.24 -1.86
N TRP A 182 14.57 -8.23 -2.24
CA TRP A 182 15.90 -8.43 -1.67
C TRP A 182 16.88 -7.33 -2.09
N GLU A 183 16.72 -6.79 -3.29
CA GLU A 183 17.45 -5.63 -3.80
C GLU A 183 17.10 -4.36 -3.01
N ALA A 184 15.96 -4.32 -2.33
CA ALA A 184 15.57 -3.24 -1.45
C ALA A 184 16.11 -3.35 -0.01
N ALA A 185 16.93 -4.37 0.25
CA ALA A 185 17.61 -4.61 1.53
C ALA A 185 16.65 -4.51 2.75
N PRO A 186 15.63 -5.38 2.82
CA PRO A 186 14.65 -5.33 3.89
C PRO A 186 15.30 -5.72 5.22
N ASP A 187 15.01 -4.95 6.26
CA ASP A 187 15.37 -5.29 7.63
C ASP A 187 14.12 -5.75 8.36
N TYR A 188 14.07 -7.06 8.63
CA TYR A 188 12.93 -7.76 9.21
C TYR A 188 13.24 -8.19 10.63
N GLU A 189 12.33 -7.84 11.54
CA GLU A 189 12.43 -8.20 12.95
C GLU A 189 11.14 -8.83 13.45
N VAL A 190 11.26 -9.99 14.10
CA VAL A 190 10.16 -10.58 14.88
C VAL A 190 10.14 -9.92 16.25
N TRP A 191 9.10 -9.16 16.54
CA TRP A 191 8.90 -8.56 17.86
C TRP A 191 8.25 -9.53 18.83
N ARG A 192 7.26 -10.30 18.36
CA ARG A 192 6.55 -11.27 19.18
C ARG A 192 5.89 -12.35 18.35
N TYR A 193 5.89 -13.57 18.86
CA TYR A 193 5.07 -14.65 18.30
C TYR A 193 4.31 -15.42 19.38
N GLY A 194 2.99 -15.53 19.21
CA GLY A 194 2.10 -16.26 20.11
C GLY A 194 1.69 -17.60 19.52
N ALA A 195 2.49 -18.66 19.70
CA ALA A 195 2.31 -19.98 19.07
C ALA A 195 0.88 -20.54 19.14
N ARG A 196 0.22 -20.49 20.31
CA ARG A 196 -1.16 -20.99 20.46
C ARG A 196 -2.17 -20.26 19.57
N LYS A 197 -2.00 -18.96 19.38
CA LYS A 197 -2.89 -18.12 18.54
C LYS A 197 -2.35 -17.96 17.12
N ARG A 198 -1.10 -18.36 16.87
CA ARG A 198 -0.35 -18.18 15.63
C ARG A 198 -0.30 -16.72 15.19
N VAL A 199 -0.18 -15.81 16.16
CA VAL A 199 -0.12 -14.37 15.90
C VAL A 199 1.33 -13.93 15.92
N LEU A 200 1.78 -13.37 14.81
CA LEU A 200 3.08 -12.75 14.62
C LEU A 200 2.92 -11.23 14.70
N GLU A 201 3.74 -10.60 15.54
CA GLU A 201 3.98 -9.16 15.55
C GLU A 201 5.42 -8.95 15.05
N TYR A 202 5.58 -8.11 14.05
CA TYR A 202 6.85 -7.95 13.33
C TYR A 202 7.02 -6.54 12.79
N SER A 203 8.24 -6.22 12.36
CA SER A 203 8.53 -5.02 11.58
C SER A 203 9.30 -5.36 10.32
N VAL A 204 9.10 -4.57 9.28
CA VAL A 204 9.93 -4.56 8.08
C VAL A 204 10.25 -3.11 7.73
N SER A 205 11.51 -2.73 7.85
CA SER A 205 12.01 -1.50 7.22
C SER A 205 12.59 -1.84 5.85
N VAL A 206 12.39 -0.97 4.86
CA VAL A 206 12.78 -1.28 3.48
C VAL A 206 12.96 -0.02 2.64
N ARG A 207 13.84 -0.08 1.64
CA ARG A 207 13.92 0.93 0.58
C ARG A 207 12.68 0.85 -0.31
N LEU A 208 11.93 1.94 -0.43
CA LEU A 208 10.75 1.97 -1.29
C LEU A 208 11.15 1.79 -2.77
N PRO A 209 10.48 0.92 -3.54
CA PRO A 209 10.78 0.68 -4.95
C PRO A 209 10.15 1.78 -5.84
N LEU A 210 10.55 3.04 -5.61
CA LEU A 210 10.07 4.17 -6.39
C LEU A 210 10.53 4.08 -7.85
N PRO A 211 9.68 4.48 -8.83
CA PRO A 211 10.12 4.67 -10.20
C PRO A 211 11.33 5.60 -10.28
N ARG A 212 12.20 5.36 -11.27
CA ARG A 212 13.38 6.20 -11.49
C ARG A 212 12.99 7.66 -11.71
N GLU A 213 11.95 7.89 -12.52
CA GLU A 213 11.38 9.22 -12.79
C GLU A 213 10.94 9.93 -11.51
N ALA A 214 10.23 9.22 -10.61
CA ALA A 214 9.83 9.78 -9.31
C ALA A 214 11.04 10.16 -8.45
N THR A 215 12.06 9.29 -8.41
CA THR A 215 13.28 9.53 -7.64
C THR A 215 14.01 10.77 -8.15
N GLU A 216 14.19 10.89 -9.46
CA GLU A 216 14.84 12.03 -10.12
C GLU A 216 14.08 13.33 -9.85
N PHE A 217 12.77 13.34 -10.11
CA PHE A 217 11.93 14.53 -9.88
C PHE A 217 11.93 14.96 -8.41
N LEU A 218 11.68 14.03 -7.47
CA LEU A 218 11.55 14.35 -6.05
C LEU A 218 12.87 14.83 -5.44
N SER A 219 14.01 14.35 -5.92
CA SER A 219 15.33 14.78 -5.45
C SER A 219 15.57 16.27 -5.71
N ASP A 220 15.10 16.78 -6.86
CA ASP A 220 15.20 18.19 -7.22
C ASP A 220 14.07 19.02 -6.59
N TYR A 221 12.84 18.51 -6.63
CA TYR A 221 11.67 19.14 -6.01
C TYR A 221 11.87 19.41 -4.52
N ALA A 222 12.49 18.47 -3.79
CA ALA A 222 12.77 18.59 -2.36
C ALA A 222 13.57 19.84 -1.99
N ARG A 223 14.36 20.39 -2.91
CA ARG A 223 15.21 21.57 -2.67
C ARG A 223 14.47 22.89 -2.84
N ALA A 224 13.31 22.87 -3.49
CA ALA A 224 12.58 24.07 -3.89
C ALA A 224 11.18 24.16 -3.29
N TYR A 225 10.61 23.07 -2.76
CA TYR A 225 9.27 23.11 -2.20
C TYR A 225 9.22 23.91 -0.90
N GLU A 226 8.09 24.59 -0.67
CA GLU A 226 7.83 25.30 0.57
C GLU A 226 7.01 24.41 1.51
N PRO A 227 7.53 24.05 2.71
CA PRO A 227 6.78 23.29 3.72
C PRO A 227 5.46 23.97 4.11
N ILE A 228 4.43 23.16 4.39
CA ILE A 228 3.16 23.70 4.92
C ILE A 228 3.38 24.09 6.38
N VAL A 229 3.23 25.39 6.66
CA VAL A 229 3.19 25.93 8.02
C VAL A 229 1.72 26.03 8.44
N LEU A 230 1.33 25.30 9.48
CA LEU A 230 0.03 25.49 10.11
C LEU A 230 0.14 26.70 11.03
N GLU A 231 -0.71 27.72 10.83
CA GLU A 231 -0.87 28.79 11.81
C GLU A 231 -1.57 28.20 13.06
N ASP A 232 -1.00 28.45 14.25
CA ASP A 232 -1.50 27.99 15.56
C ASP A 232 -2.90 28.53 15.90
#